data_AF-A0A7V6L792-F1
#
_entry.id   AF-A0A7V6L792-F1
#
_cell.length_a   1.000
_cell.length_b   1.000
_cell.length_c   1.000
_cell.angle_alpha   90.00
_cell.angle_beta   90.00
_cell.angle_gamma   90.00
#
_symmetry.space_group_name_H-M   'P 1'
#
loop_
_entity.id
_entity.type
_entity.pdbx_description
1 polymer ?
#
loop_
_entity_poly.entity_id
_entity_poly.type
_entity_poly.pdbx_seq_one_letter_code
_entity_poly.pdbx_strand_id
1 'polypeptide(L)'
;MKGGTLRRFVILSGARRVGKTTIMYQMIDCLLGEGISPRNILYVSFDNPIVKFVDIETVISGYESLYPIEGTKYVFFDEIRYA
;
A
#
# COMPACT_ATOMS: atom_id res chain seq x y z
N MET A 1 -5.99 18.47 -22.64
CA MET A 1 -5.40 17.12 -22.85
C MET A 1 -5.82 16.24 -21.70
N LYS A 2 -6.72 15.26 -21.93
CA LYS A 2 -7.11 14.28 -20.90
C LYS A 2 -5.93 13.33 -20.70
N GLY A 3 -5.10 13.59 -19.68
CA GLY A 3 -4.08 12.65 -19.25
C GLY A 3 -4.77 11.41 -18.72
N GLY A 4 -4.77 10.32 -19.49
CA GLY A 4 -5.32 9.05 -19.06
C GLY A 4 -4.68 8.66 -17.72
N THR A 5 -5.51 8.39 -16.72
CA THR A 5 -5.08 7.91 -15.40
C THR A 5 -4.24 6.66 -15.59
N LEU A 6 -2.92 6.80 -15.52
CA LEU A 6 -1.99 5.67 -15.46
C LEU A 6 -2.46 4.77 -14.33
N ARG A 7 -2.89 3.54 -14.65
CA ARG A 7 -3.31 2.56 -13.65
C ARG A 7 -2.08 2.16 -12.82
N ARG A 8 -1.91 2.91 -11.74
CA ARG A 8 -0.96 2.87 -10.62
C ARG A 8 -0.57 1.56 -9.94
N PHE A 9 -1.06 0.39 -10.36
CA PHE A 9 -1.03 -0.79 -9.48
C PHE A 9 -0.13 -1.90 -10.01
N VAL A 10 0.63 -2.50 -9.11
CA VAL A 10 1.50 -3.64 -9.36
C VAL A 10 1.02 -4.78 -8.47
N ILE A 11 0.80 -5.95 -9.04
CA ILE A 11 0.46 -7.16 -8.30
C ILE A 11 1.72 -8.02 -8.20
N LEU A 12 2.20 -8.24 -6.99
CA LEU A 12 3.31 -9.16 -6.72
C LEU A 12 2.74 -10.54 -6.37
N SER A 13 2.62 -11.42 -7.37
CA SER A 13 2.14 -12.79 -7.20
C SER A 13 3.30 -13.80 -7.08
N GLY A 14 3.06 -14.93 -6.42
CA GLY A 14 4.05 -16.00 -6.26
C GLY A 14 3.81 -16.89 -5.05
N ALA A 15 4.55 -17.99 -4.95
CA ALA A 15 4.40 -18.98 -3.88
C ALA A 15 4.60 -18.38 -2.47
N ARG A 16 4.10 -19.08 -1.44
CA ARG A 16 4.30 -18.65 -0.05
C ARG A 16 5.79 -18.65 0.28
N ARG A 17 6.27 -17.64 1.02
CA ARG A 17 7.67 -17.50 1.48
C ARG A 17 8.74 -17.24 0.41
N VAL A 18 8.37 -16.78 -0.79
CA VAL A 18 9.34 -16.36 -1.84
C VAL A 18 9.95 -14.95 -1.63
N GLY A 19 9.70 -14.31 -0.48
CA GLY A 19 10.26 -12.99 -0.17
C GLY A 19 9.44 -11.78 -0.63
N LYS A 20 8.16 -11.95 -0.96
CA LYS A 20 7.29 -10.84 -1.45
C LYS A 20 7.19 -9.68 -0.45
N THR A 21 6.88 -9.99 0.81
CA THR A 21 6.83 -9.00 1.90
C THR A 21 8.18 -8.31 2.09
N THR A 22 9.29 -9.05 1.93
CA THR A 22 10.65 -8.48 1.99
C THR A 22 10.88 -7.45 0.89
N ILE A 23 10.46 -7.75 -0.35
CA ILE A 23 10.54 -6.80 -1.46
C ILE A 23 9.70 -5.55 -1.16
N MET A 24 8.49 -5.70 -0.59
CA MET A 24 7.68 -4.54 -0.19
C MET A 24 8.39 -3.66 0.82
N TYR A 25 9.01 -4.24 1.86
CA TYR A 25 9.78 -3.47 2.84
C TYR A 25 11.01 -2.79 2.23
N GLN A 26 11.71 -3.45 1.30
CA GLN A 26 12.83 -2.85 0.57
C GLN A 26 12.37 -1.68 -0.32
N MET A 27 11.20 -1.77 -0.94
CA MET A 27 10.62 -0.66 -1.71
C MET A 27 10.26 0.52 -0.80
N ILE A 28 9.67 0.25 0.38
CA ILE A 28 9.37 1.28 1.38
C ILE A 28 10.65 1.96 1.84
N ASP A 29 11.69 1.19 2.16
CA ASP A 29 13.00 1.73 2.56
C ASP A 29 13.63 2.62 1.48
N CYS A 30 13.53 2.21 0.21
CA CYS A 30 13.98 3.03 -0.92
C CYS A 30 13.22 4.38 -1.01
N LEU A 31 11.88 4.35 -0.87
CA LEU A 31 11.07 5.58 -0.90
C LEU A 31 11.42 6.53 0.25
N LEU A 32 11.66 5.97 1.45
CA LEU A 32 12.11 6.74 2.60
C LEU A 32 13.49 7.36 2.35
N GLY A 33 14.41 6.60 1.74
CA GLY A 33 15.74 7.07 1.34
C GLY A 33 15.70 8.19 0.28
N GLU A 34 14.68 8.21 -0.57
CA GLU A 34 14.41 9.30 -1.53
C GLU A 34 13.80 10.55 -0.89
N GLY A 35 13.52 10.53 0.41
CA GLY A 35 12.95 11.66 1.15
C GLY A 35 11.42 11.74 1.09
N ILE A 36 10.73 10.68 0.63
CA ILE A 36 9.27 10.62 0.70
C ILE A 36 8.85 10.61 2.17
N SER A 37 7.93 11.50 2.53
CA SER A 37 7.36 11.57 3.88
C SER A 37 6.78 10.21 4.27
N PRO A 38 7.09 9.67 5.47
CA PRO A 38 6.46 8.45 5.96
C PRO A 38 4.93 8.54 6.01
N ARG A 39 4.37 9.75 6.16
CA ARG A 39 2.92 9.98 6.13
C ARG A 39 2.29 9.76 4.76
N ASN A 40 3.09 9.67 3.70
CA ASN A 40 2.64 9.37 2.34
C ASN A 40 2.72 7.88 2.00
N ILE A 41 3.24 7.06 2.91
CA ILE A 41 3.46 5.63 2.70
C ILE A 41 2.54 4.86 3.65
N LEU A 42 1.56 4.14 3.09
CA LEU A 42 0.65 3.28 3.82
C LEU A 42 1.03 1.81 3.56
N TYR A 43 1.36 1.08 4.62
CA TYR A 43 1.53 -0.37 4.58
C TYR A 43 0.42 -1.05 5.41
N VAL A 44 -0.28 -2.00 4.81
CA VAL A 44 -1.38 -2.73 5.45
C VAL A 44 -1.20 -4.21 5.20
N SER A 45 -1.18 -5.00 6.28
CA SER A 45 -1.18 -6.46 6.21
C SER A 45 -2.57 -6.99 6.57
N PHE A 46 -3.18 -7.73 5.64
CA PHE A 46 -4.50 -8.34 5.80
C PHE A 46 -4.47 -9.70 6.54
N ASP A 47 -3.33 -10.08 7.12
CA ASP A 47 -3.25 -11.27 7.96
C ASP A 47 -3.91 -11.06 9.34
N ASN A 48 -4.03 -9.81 9.80
CA ASN A 48 -4.69 -9.47 11.08
C ASN A 48 -6.21 -9.75 11.00
N PRO A 49 -6.78 -10.55 11.92
CA PRO A 49 -8.21 -10.88 11.95
C PRO A 49 -9.15 -9.68 11.90
N ILE A 50 -8.76 -8.54 12.50
CA ILE A 50 -9.58 -7.32 12.52
C ILE A 50 -9.65 -6.69 11.13
N VAL A 51 -8.56 -6.75 10.36
CA VAL A 51 -8.43 -6.13 9.04
C VAL A 51 -9.10 -6.98 7.95
N LYS A 52 -9.32 -8.28 8.18
CA LYS A 52 -10.04 -9.17 7.26
C LYS A 52 -11.50 -8.80 7.02
N PHE A 53 -12.10 -8.03 7.93
CA PHE A 53 -13.50 -7.60 7.83
C PHE A 53 -13.64 -6.15 7.36
N VAL A 54 -12.54 -5.51 6.96
CA VAL A 54 -12.53 -4.10 6.55
C VAL A 54 -12.23 -4.01 5.07
N ASP A 55 -13.12 -3.35 4.33
CA ASP A 55 -12.92 -3.09 2.92
C ASP A 55 -11.71 -2.17 2.70
N ILE A 56 -10.98 -2.39 1.61
CA ILE A 56 -9.82 -1.56 1.22
C ILE A 56 -10.21 -0.07 1.19
N GLU A 57 -11.42 0.24 0.74
CA GLU A 57 -11.94 1.60 0.70
C GLU A 57 -12.04 2.24 2.10
N THR A 58 -12.48 1.47 3.10
CA THR A 58 -12.52 1.94 4.50
C THR A 58 -11.12 2.19 5.04
N VAL A 59 -10.16 1.33 4.70
CA VAL A 59 -8.75 1.53 5.12
C VAL A 59 -8.16 2.79 4.50
N ILE A 60 -8.36 3.00 3.20
CA ILE A 60 -7.85 4.17 2.49
C ILE A 60 -8.51 5.46 3.01
N SER A 61 -9.83 5.48 3.13
CA SER A 61 -10.56 6.66 3.63
C SER A 61 -10.21 7.00 5.07
N GLY A 62 -10.05 5.99 5.95
CA GLY A 62 -9.56 6.19 7.30
C GLY A 62 -8.18 6.82 7.33
N TYR A 63 -7.25 6.30 6.54
CA TYR A 63 -5.91 6.86 6.39
C TYR A 63 -5.90 8.31 5.89
N GLU A 64 -6.71 8.62 4.87
CA GLU A 64 -6.84 9.98 4.32
C GLU A 64 -7.48 10.97 5.29
N SER A 65 -8.37 10.50 6.18
CA SER A 65 -8.99 11.35 7.19
C SER A 65 -8.03 11.75 8.32
N LEU A 66 -7.07 10.88 8.65
CA LEU A 66 -6.10 11.11 9.73
C LEU A 66 -4.96 12.04 9.31
N TYR A 67 -4.65 12.07 8.01
CA TYR A 67 -3.52 12.81 7.48
C TYR A 67 -3.95 13.59 6.23
N PRO A 68 -3.97 14.93 6.28
CA PRO A 68 -4.06 15.74 5.07
C PRO A 68 -2.74 15.63 4.30
N ILE A 69 -2.63 14.60 3.47
CA ILE A 69 -1.39 14.24 2.77
C ILE A 69 -1.27 15.05 1.48
N GLU A 70 -0.18 15.81 1.37
CA GLU A 70 0.22 16.46 0.12
C GLU A 70 1.10 15.53 -0.73
N GLY A 71 1.02 15.62 -2.06
CA GLY A 71 1.89 14.86 -2.97
C GLY A 71 1.40 13.44 -3.31
N THR A 72 2.34 12.59 -3.74
CA THR A 72 2.03 11.21 -4.17
C THR A 72 1.90 10.29 -2.96
N LYS A 73 0.87 9.42 -2.98
CA LYS A 73 0.64 8.38 -1.96
C LYS A 73 1.12 7.03 -2.49
N TYR A 74 1.84 6.29 -1.66
CA TYR A 74 2.28 4.93 -1.94
C TYR A 74 1.56 3.98 -1.00
N VAL A 75 0.81 3.03 -1.54
CA VAL A 75 -0.02 2.11 -0.75
C VAL A 75 0.40 0.68 -1.04
N PHE A 76 0.75 -0.04 0.02
CA PHE A 76 1.21 -1.42 -0.01
C PHE A 76 0.20 -2.30 0.72
N PHE A 77 -0.37 -3.27 0.02
CA PHE A 77 -1.27 -4.26 0.58
C PHE A 77 -0.59 -5.63 0.58
N ASP A 78 -0.36 -6.19 1.76
CA ASP A 78 0.23 -7.52 1.94
C ASP A 78 -0.82 -8.58 2.33
N GLU A 79 -0.62 -9.81 1.87
CA GLU A 79 -1.50 -10.96 2.07
C GLU A 79 -2.99 -10.70 1.72
N ILE A 80 -3.24 -9.80 0.76
CA ILE A 80 -4.58 -9.62 0.20
C ILE A 80 -5.01 -10.92 -0.48
N ARG A 81 -6.12 -11.48 -0.02
CA ARG A 81 -6.78 -12.60 -0.67
C ARG A 81 -8.05 -12.08 -1.28
N TYR A 82 -8.39 -12.54 -2.49
CA TYR A 82 -9.68 -12.24 -3.09
C TYR A 82 -10.78 -12.55 -2.06
N ALA A 83 -11.59 -11.53 -1.74
CA ALA A 83 -12.90 -11.72 -1.15
C ALA A 83 -13.84 -12.35 -2.17
#